data_AF-A0A562GQL4-F1
#
_entry.id   AF-A0A562GQL4-F1
#
_cell.length_a   1.000
_cell.length_b   1.000
_cell.length_c   1.000
_cell.angle_alpha   90.00
_cell.angle_beta   90.00
_cell.angle_gamma   90.00
#
_symmetry.space_group_name_H-M   'P 1'
#
loop_
_entity.id
_entity.type
_entity.pdbx_description
1 polymer ?
#
loop_
_entity_poly.entity_id
_entity_poly.type
_entity_poly.pdbx_seq_one_letter_code
_entity_poly.pdbx_strand_id
1 'polypeptide(L)'
;MHVKNYMEDLVFQRLAEVLDNHRNVCTCERCRYDIAAIALNFLPPRYVVTSQGETFAKTKSLEQQFNVDVVTAISHAIQLVSSQPHHGSK
;
A
#
# COMPACT_ATOMS: atom_id res chain seq x y z
N MET A 1 -15.23 -13.57 -12.93
CA MET A 1 -14.37 -13.99 -11.80
C MET A 1 -12.94 -13.69 -12.19
N HIS A 2 -12.19 -12.98 -11.35
CA HIS A 2 -10.78 -12.65 -11.60
C HIS A 2 -9.99 -12.78 -10.29
N VAL A 3 -8.72 -13.14 -10.38
CA VAL A 3 -7.81 -13.21 -9.23
C VAL A 3 -7.23 -11.82 -9.00
N LYS A 4 -7.25 -11.34 -7.75
CA LYS A 4 -6.65 -10.06 -7.35
C LYS A 4 -5.98 -10.17 -5.99
N ASN A 5 -4.91 -9.41 -5.76
CA ASN A 5 -4.32 -9.29 -4.44
C ASN A 5 -5.08 -8.22 -3.65
N TYR A 6 -5.81 -8.64 -2.61
CA TYR A 6 -6.57 -7.73 -1.75
C TYR A 6 -5.70 -6.65 -1.07
N MET A 7 -4.41 -6.92 -0.88
CA MET A 7 -3.48 -5.95 -0.30
C MET A 7 -3.27 -4.73 -1.21
N GLU A 8 -3.46 -4.86 -2.53
CA GLU A 8 -3.34 -3.73 -3.47
C GLU A 8 -4.37 -2.64 -3.15
N ASP A 9 -5.63 -3.03 -2.95
CA ASP A 9 -6.70 -2.08 -2.60
C ASP A 9 -6.39 -1.37 -1.28
N LEU A 10 -5.98 -2.13 -0.26
CA LEU A 10 -5.66 -1.57 1.06
C LEU A 10 -4.49 -0.60 1.01
N VAL A 11 -3.42 -0.96 0.27
CA VAL A 11 -2.26 -0.09 0.08
C VAL A 11 -2.69 1.21 -0.58
N PHE A 12 -3.43 1.17 -1.69
CA PHE A 12 -3.87 2.39 -2.38
C PHE A 12 -4.86 3.21 -1.56
N GLN A 13 -5.75 2.58 -0.80
CA GLN A 13 -6.69 3.25 0.10
C GLN A 13 -5.96 4.04 1.19
N ARG A 14 -4.90 3.47 1.77
CA ARG A 14 -4.14 4.10 2.86
C ARG A 14 -3.02 5.03 2.38
N LEU A 15 -2.54 4.85 1.15
CA LEU A 15 -1.39 5.59 0.62
C LEU A 15 -1.59 7.11 0.68
N ALA A 16 -2.77 7.61 0.30
CA ALA A 16 -3.07 9.04 0.36
C ALA A 16 -3.02 9.57 1.79
N GLU A 17 -3.71 8.90 2.73
CA GLU A 17 -3.75 9.28 4.15
C GLU A 17 -2.35 9.31 4.78
N VAL A 18 -1.50 8.33 4.46
CA VAL A 18 -0.13 8.28 4.98
C VAL A 18 0.73 9.38 4.35
N LEU A 19 0.62 9.62 3.04
CA LEU A 19 1.37 10.66 2.35
C LEU A 19 1.02 12.08 2.82
N ASP A 20 -0.25 12.35 3.15
CA ASP A 20 -0.69 13.65 3.69
C ASP A 20 0.03 14.01 5.01
N ASN A 21 0.43 13.00 5.77
CA ASN A 21 1.20 13.17 7.00
C ASN A 21 2.72 13.36 6.75
N HIS A 22 3.20 13.23 5.51
CA HIS A 22 4.61 13.30 5.13
C HIS A 22 4.90 14.46 4.15
N ARG A 23 5.02 15.68 4.69
CA ARG A 23 5.15 16.93 3.90
C ARG A 23 6.40 17.04 3.00
N ASN A 24 7.44 16.24 3.23
CA ASN A 24 8.72 16.35 2.52
C ASN A 24 8.91 15.30 1.42
N VAL A 25 7.89 14.49 1.13
CA VAL A 25 7.96 13.37 0.17
C VAL A 25 7.42 13.80 -1.19
N CYS A 26 8.02 13.32 -2.28
CA CYS A 26 7.45 13.50 -3.60
C CYS A 26 6.16 12.67 -3.74
N THR A 27 5.07 13.29 -4.19
CA THR A 27 3.78 12.63 -4.39
C THR A 27 3.41 12.51 -5.87
N CYS A 28 4.37 12.65 -6.78
CA CYS A 28 4.14 12.41 -8.20
C CYS A 28 3.71 10.96 -8.43
N GLU A 29 3.05 10.71 -9.57
CA GLU A 29 2.54 9.38 -9.92
C GLU A 29 3.61 8.30 -9.79
N ARG A 30 4.82 8.56 -10.32
CA ARG A 30 5.95 7.62 -10.24
C ARG A 30 6.31 7.25 -8.80
N CYS A 31 6.46 8.24 -7.91
CA CYS A 31 6.77 7.97 -6.51
C CYS A 31 5.66 7.22 -5.79
N ARG A 32 4.39 7.54 -6.09
CA ARG A 32 3.25 6.83 -5.50
C ARG A 32 3.26 5.35 -5.88
N TYR A 33 3.54 5.04 -7.14
CA TYR A 33 3.66 3.65 -7.61
C TYR A 33 4.92 2.95 -7.07
N ASP A 34 6.06 3.63 -6.98
CA ASP A 34 7.27 3.05 -6.38
C ASP A 34 7.04 2.71 -4.89
N ILE A 35 6.39 3.61 -4.14
CA ILE A 35 6.00 3.37 -2.73
C ILE A 35 5.05 2.18 -2.63
N ALA A 36 4.00 2.14 -3.46
CA ALA A 36 3.04 1.05 -3.46
C ALA A 36 3.72 -0.29 -3.79
N ALA A 37 4.59 -0.34 -4.81
CA ALA A 37 5.31 -1.54 -5.20
C ALA A 37 6.22 -2.07 -4.09
N ILE A 38 6.98 -1.19 -3.43
CA ILE A 38 7.84 -1.56 -2.30
C ILE A 38 7.00 -2.05 -1.12
N ALA A 39 5.90 -1.37 -0.80
CA ALA A 39 4.99 -1.78 0.27
C ALA A 39 4.36 -3.15 -0.01
N LEU A 40 3.90 -3.40 -1.25
CA LEU A 40 3.30 -4.67 -1.65
C LEU A 40 4.30 -5.83 -1.64
N ASN A 41 5.56 -5.58 -2.00
CA ASN A 41 6.63 -6.58 -1.91
C ASN A 41 7.01 -6.91 -0.45
N PHE A 42 6.77 -5.99 0.48
CA PHE A 42 7.01 -6.19 1.90
C PHE A 42 5.85 -6.93 2.59
N LEU A 43 4.63 -6.81 2.08
CA LEU A 43 3.43 -7.42 2.64
C LEU A 43 3.23 -8.87 2.13
N PRO A 44 2.70 -9.78 2.97
CA PRO A 44 2.28 -11.09 2.48
C PRO A 44 1.10 -10.93 1.50
N PRO A 45 1.17 -11.47 0.26
CA PRO A 45 0.10 -11.30 -0.70
C PRO A 45 -1.16 -12.06 -0.27
N ARG A 46 -2.34 -11.51 -0.58
CA ARG A 46 -3.64 -12.10 -0.26
C ARG A 46 -4.52 -12.16 -1.49
N TYR A 47 -4.36 -13.22 -2.26
CA TYR A 47 -5.14 -13.41 -3.49
C TYR A 47 -6.55 -13.92 -3.20
N VAL A 48 -7.54 -13.27 -3.83
CA VAL A 48 -8.96 -13.62 -3.76
C VAL A 48 -9.57 -13.67 -5.16
N VAL A 49 -10.61 -14.48 -5.34
CA VAL A 49 -11.26 -14.73 -6.65
C VAL A 49 -12.70 -14.20 -6.70
N THR A 50 -13.31 -13.99 -5.53
CA THR A 50 -14.71 -13.61 -5.37
C THR A 50 -14.86 -12.50 -4.33
N SER A 51 -15.94 -11.73 -4.43
CA SER A 51 -16.36 -10.75 -3.42
C SER A 51 -16.63 -11.40 -2.06
N GLN A 52 -17.05 -12.67 -2.02
CA GLN A 52 -17.14 -13.44 -0.79
C GLN A 52 -15.75 -13.68 -0.16
N GLY A 53 -14.72 -13.96 -0.97
CA GLY A 53 -13.33 -14.07 -0.50
C GLY A 53 -12.81 -12.76 0.10
N GLU A 54 -13.17 -11.61 -0.49
CA GLU A 54 -12.90 -10.30 0.12
C GLU A 54 -13.61 -10.12 1.45
N THR A 55 -14.87 -10.56 1.56
CA THR A 55 -15.65 -10.45 2.81
C THR A 55 -15.04 -11.29 3.94
N PHE A 56 -14.53 -12.47 3.63
CA PHE A 56 -13.81 -13.31 4.59
C PHE A 56 -12.48 -12.68 5.02
N ALA A 57 -11.77 -12.02 4.11
CA ALA A 57 -10.57 -11.25 4.44
C ALA A 57 -10.87 -10.01 5.31
N LYS A 58 -12.09 -9.47 5.24
CA LYS A 58 -12.58 -8.29 5.99
C LYS A 58 -13.13 -8.58 7.38
N THR A 59 -12.80 -9.70 8.02
CA THR A 59 -13.17 -9.84 9.45
C THR A 59 -12.51 -8.71 10.26
N LYS A 60 -13.24 -8.13 11.22
CA LYS A 60 -12.83 -6.89 11.91
C LYS A 60 -11.42 -6.95 12.53
N SER A 61 -11.03 -8.10 13.06
CA SER A 61 -9.69 -8.32 13.62
C SER A 61 -8.60 -8.39 12.55
N LEU A 62 -8.84 -9.14 11.47
CA LEU A 62 -7.92 -9.21 10.33
C LEU A 62 -7.78 -7.86 9.64
N GLU A 63 -8.89 -7.14 9.47
CA GLU A 63 -8.89 -5.80 8.88
C GLU A 63 -8.07 -4.82 9.71
N GLN A 64 -8.18 -4.85 11.04
CA GLN A 64 -7.34 -4.02 11.91
C GLN A 64 -5.86 -4.38 11.78
N GLN A 65 -5.51 -5.67 11.76
CA GLN A 65 -4.13 -6.12 11.58
C GLN A 65 -3.58 -5.67 10.21
N PHE A 66 -4.33 -5.88 9.14
CA PHE A 66 -3.92 -5.46 7.79
C PHE A 66 -3.71 -3.96 7.70
N ASN A 67 -4.56 -3.15 8.35
CA ASN A 67 -4.36 -1.71 8.38
C ASN A 67 -3.04 -1.32 9.06
N VAL A 68 -2.69 -1.95 10.19
CA VAL A 68 -1.40 -1.71 10.88
C VAL A 68 -0.22 -2.11 10.00
N ASP A 69 -0.28 -3.30 9.40
CA ASP A 69 0.78 -3.81 8.53
C ASP A 69 0.96 -2.93 7.29
N VAL A 70 -0.13 -2.52 6.65
CA VAL A 70 -0.14 -1.65 5.46
C VAL A 70 0.45 -0.29 5.78
N VAL A 71 0.04 0.36 6.87
CA VAL A 71 0.60 1.66 7.27
C VAL A 71 2.10 1.55 7.55
N THR A 72 2.53 0.46 8.20
CA THR A 72 3.94 0.19 8.47
C THR A 72 4.73 0.02 7.17
N ALA A 73 4.21 -0.78 6.24
CA ALA A 73 4.84 -1.04 4.94
C ALA A 73 4.94 0.24 4.08
N ILE A 74 3.89 1.05 4.04
CA ILE A 74 3.89 2.33 3.31
C ILE A 74 4.91 3.29 3.94
N SER A 75 4.95 3.39 5.27
CA SER A 75 5.89 4.28 5.97
C SER A 75 7.34 3.89 5.68
N HIS A 76 7.64 2.58 5.69
CA HIS A 76 8.96 2.07 5.31
C HIS A 76 9.29 2.36 3.83
N ALA A 77 8.34 2.14 2.92
CA ALA A 77 8.52 2.43 1.50
C ALA A 77 8.74 3.93 1.22
N ILE A 78 8.06 4.81 1.96
CA ILE A 78 8.27 6.26 1.91
C ILE A 78 9.71 6.62 2.26
N GLN A 79 10.30 6.02 3.30
CA GLN A 79 11.69 6.29 3.69
C GLN A 79 12.66 5.92 2.56
N LEU A 80 12.44 4.78 1.91
CA LEU A 80 13.27 4.33 0.80
C LEU A 80 13.15 5.26 -0.42
N VAL A 81 11.92 5.53 -0.89
CA VAL A 81 11.68 6.35 -2.09
C VAL A 81 12.07 7.81 -1.88
N SER A 82 11.88 8.35 -0.67
CA SER A 82 12.30 9.73 -0.37
C SER A 82 13.82 9.90 -0.32
N SER A 83 14.57 8.85 0.05
CA SER A 83 16.04 8.88 0.05
C SER A 83 16.65 8.76 -1.36
N GLN A 84 16.00 8.00 -2.25
CA GLN A 84 16.48 7.78 -3.61
C GLN A 84 15.30 7.73 -4.61
N PRO A 85 14.74 8.89 -4.99
CA PRO A 85 13.62 8.95 -5.92
C PRO A 85 14.03 8.55 -7.35
N HIS A 86 13.20 7.75 -8.04
CA HIS A 86 13.42 7.37 -9.44
C HIS A 86 12.67 8.24 -10.47
N HIS A 87 12.05 9.34 -10.03
CA HIS A 87 11.41 10.29 -10.94
C HIS A 87 12.42 11.35 -11.42
N GLY A 88 12.20 11.92 -12.61
CA GLY A 88 12.95 13.10 -13.07
C GLY A 88 12.71 14.32 -12.18
N SER A 89 13.29 15.49 -12.52
CA SER A 89 13.10 16.72 -11.74
C SER A 89 11.64 16.94 -11.35
N LYS A 90 11.42 17.28 -10.07
CA LYS A 90 10.09 17.57 -9.50
C LYS A 90 9.37 18.69 -10.25
#